data_AF-A0A640XQQ1-F1
#
_entry.id   AF-A0A640XQQ1-F1
#
_cell.length_a   1.000
_cell.length_b   1.000
_cell.length_c   1.000
_cell.angle_alpha   90.00
_cell.angle_beta   90.00
_cell.angle_gamma   90.00
#
_symmetry.space_group_name_H-M   'P 1'
#
loop_
_entity.id
_entity.type
_entity.pdbx_description
1 polymer ?
#
loop_
_entity_poly.entity_id
_entity_poly.type
_entity_poly.pdbx_seq_one_letter_code
_entity_poly.pdbx_strand_id
1 'polypeptide(L)'
;MKRYFFLLLLPWNFILFSSISSGQSLLEEGEPPENYQFQVFLEEEGAIAKVFAGCDQVESEILALTPEGLEYFKGILKRPDLEATFEVFIGKKGPVIDRYAIITEEMGCFHPITWILSTNAEGKILDIAVMIYRESRGQEVSRRRFLKQFEGKSLKDPLSTNKDIIKITGATTSVQAVCRGVKKMLAFIQEFYIKKNHLSGTLAQRLTPEEVHATRATHRQLFTTARVIDGVKAVVAAEADSERQFFPLAEKAFREIERIERLFRKELQALNRKAGKTAFPCDKEVFEVMKRCYQYGVITEGAFDVTVSPLLEQRGIYQGKRKEIKESKLGTLLQAVSYKNIKIHDDDKVISFAHKQTKVHLGPVVKGYAIDKALELFHNSGLTNVCINYGGMSRMLNAPSGKNAWKVGGSSPHKGEFYRRFS
;
A
#
# COMPACT_ATOMS: atom_id res chain seq x y z
N MET A 1 39.68 36.85 -24.36
CA MET A 1 39.33 36.83 -22.92
C MET A 1 37.81 36.92 -22.80
N LYS A 2 37.15 35.79 -22.56
CA LYS A 2 35.68 35.66 -22.56
C LYS A 2 35.12 36.21 -21.24
N ARG A 3 34.21 37.19 -21.32
CA ARG A 3 33.38 37.63 -20.19
C ARG A 3 32.06 36.86 -20.24
N TYR A 4 31.84 36.02 -19.24
CA TYR A 4 30.58 35.29 -19.04
C TYR A 4 29.49 36.26 -18.56
N PHE A 5 28.39 36.32 -19.29
CA PHE A 5 27.13 36.91 -18.86
C PHE A 5 26.47 35.92 -17.88
N PHE A 6 26.36 36.32 -16.61
CA PHE A 6 25.47 35.68 -15.65
C PHE A 6 24.03 36.06 -16.01
N LEU A 7 23.30 35.13 -16.62
CA LEU A 7 21.84 35.20 -16.72
C LEU A 7 21.26 34.59 -15.44
N LEU A 8 20.51 35.43 -14.72
CA LEU A 8 19.70 35.06 -13.55
C LEU A 8 18.76 33.89 -13.90
N LEU A 9 19.07 32.70 -13.38
CA LEU A 9 18.12 31.61 -13.22
C LEU A 9 17.18 31.98 -12.07
N LEU A 10 16.03 32.59 -12.39
CA LEU A 10 14.91 32.73 -11.46
C LEU A 10 14.31 31.34 -11.16
N PRO A 11 13.79 31.08 -9.95
CA PRO A 11 13.42 29.74 -9.50
C PRO A 11 12.05 29.35 -10.06
N TRP A 12 12.03 28.57 -11.14
CA TRP A 12 10.79 28.01 -11.71
C TRP A 12 10.34 26.69 -11.07
N ASN A 13 11.05 26.19 -10.06
CA ASN A 13 10.71 24.94 -9.35
C ASN A 13 9.48 25.04 -8.42
N PHE A 14 8.85 26.21 -8.28
CA PHE A 14 7.74 26.38 -7.32
C PHE A 14 6.35 26.02 -7.88
N ILE A 15 6.17 25.89 -9.20
CA ILE A 15 4.82 25.73 -9.80
C ILE A 15 4.40 24.26 -9.88
N LEU A 16 5.34 23.30 -9.97
CA LEU A 16 5.01 21.87 -9.99
C LEU A 16 4.44 21.34 -8.65
N PHE A 17 4.56 22.11 -7.55
CA PHE A 17 4.40 21.57 -6.19
C PHE A 17 3.38 22.28 -5.31
N SER A 18 2.66 23.30 -5.79
CA SER A 18 1.72 24.04 -4.94
C SER A 18 0.34 23.38 -4.74
N SER A 19 0.07 22.22 -5.34
CA SER A 19 -1.26 21.57 -5.20
C SER A 19 -1.28 20.04 -5.19
N ILE A 20 -0.16 19.37 -4.91
CA ILE A 20 -0.26 17.97 -4.45
C ILE A 20 -0.65 18.06 -2.97
N SER A 21 -1.93 17.75 -2.70
CA SER A 21 -2.54 17.68 -1.38
C SER A 21 -1.50 17.29 -0.34
N SER A 22 -1.14 18.26 0.50
CA SER A 22 -0.39 17.98 1.70
C SER A 22 -1.23 16.99 2.50
N GLY A 23 -0.75 15.75 2.63
CA GLY A 23 -1.37 14.72 3.47
C GLY A 23 -1.49 15.09 4.96
N GLN A 24 -1.28 16.35 5.31
CA GLN A 24 -1.41 16.92 6.65
C GLN A 24 -2.81 17.49 6.97
N SER A 25 -3.69 17.75 5.98
CA SER A 25 -5.03 18.31 6.28
C SER A 25 -6.15 17.27 6.43
N LEU A 26 -5.84 15.96 6.37
CA LEU A 26 -6.84 14.88 6.34
C LEU A 26 -7.39 14.47 7.72
N LEU A 27 -7.02 15.16 8.81
CA LEU A 27 -7.36 14.72 10.18
C LEU A 27 -8.46 15.53 10.89
N GLU A 28 -8.97 16.62 10.31
CA GLU A 28 -10.00 17.45 10.98
C GLU A 28 -11.43 17.23 10.42
N GLU A 29 -11.59 16.74 9.18
CA GLU A 29 -12.88 16.38 8.56
C GLU A 29 -12.85 15.02 7.82
N GLY A 30 -12.05 14.07 8.30
CA GLY A 30 -11.85 12.76 7.66
C GLY A 30 -12.81 11.67 8.16
N GLU A 31 -12.93 10.59 7.37
CA GLU A 31 -13.48 9.32 7.86
C GLU A 31 -12.72 8.92 9.14
N PRO A 32 -13.39 8.48 10.23
CA PRO A 32 -12.70 8.00 11.41
C PRO A 32 -11.63 6.98 10.99
N PRO A 33 -10.37 7.06 11.46
CA PRO A 33 -9.29 6.19 10.99
C PRO A 33 -9.57 4.68 11.15
N GLU A 34 -10.55 4.33 11.97
CA GLU A 34 -11.04 2.97 12.22
C GLU A 34 -11.91 2.43 11.08
N ASN A 35 -12.56 3.32 10.33
CA ASN A 35 -13.39 3.00 9.17
C ASN A 35 -12.59 3.04 7.86
N TYR A 36 -11.40 3.64 7.85
CA TYR A 36 -10.56 3.66 6.66
C TYR A 36 -10.25 2.24 6.17
N GLN A 37 -10.65 1.96 4.93
CA GLN A 37 -10.31 0.73 4.24
C GLN A 37 -9.82 1.10 2.85
N PHE A 38 -8.77 0.43 2.40
CA PHE A 38 -8.34 0.55 1.02
C PHE A 38 -8.36 -0.80 0.32
N GLN A 39 -8.56 -0.75 -0.98
CA GLN A 39 -8.55 -1.88 -1.88
C GLN A 39 -7.81 -1.51 -3.15
N VAL A 40 -6.88 -2.36 -3.53
CA VAL A 40 -6.17 -2.28 -4.81
C VAL A 40 -6.85 -3.27 -5.76
N PHE A 41 -7.63 -2.76 -6.70
CA PHE A 41 -8.31 -3.54 -7.72
C PHE A 41 -7.38 -3.85 -8.90
N LEU A 42 -6.54 -2.89 -9.29
CA LEU A 42 -5.59 -3.01 -10.39
C LEU A 42 -4.32 -2.24 -10.06
N GLU A 43 -3.17 -2.89 -10.23
CA GLU A 43 -1.87 -2.23 -10.26
C GLU A 43 -1.71 -1.50 -11.60
N GLU A 44 -0.80 -0.52 -11.66
CA GLU A 44 -0.61 0.36 -12.82
C GLU A 44 -0.35 -0.40 -14.12
N GLU A 45 0.59 -1.34 -14.12
CA GLU A 45 0.89 -2.18 -15.29
C GLU A 45 -0.35 -2.95 -15.77
N GLY A 46 -1.12 -3.52 -14.83
CA GLY A 46 -2.36 -4.24 -15.13
C GLY A 46 -3.48 -3.33 -15.65
N ALA A 47 -3.56 -2.11 -15.14
CA ALA A 47 -4.52 -1.10 -15.59
C ALA A 47 -4.20 -0.63 -17.02
N ILE A 48 -2.92 -0.34 -17.30
CA ILE A 48 -2.43 0.01 -18.65
C ILE A 48 -2.67 -1.15 -19.61
N ALA A 49 -2.25 -2.37 -19.27
CA ALA A 49 -2.43 -3.55 -20.11
C ALA A 49 -3.91 -3.80 -20.45
N LYS A 50 -4.81 -3.56 -19.50
CA LYS A 50 -6.26 -3.67 -19.72
C LYS A 50 -6.74 -2.65 -20.76
N VAL A 51 -6.46 -1.36 -20.57
CA VAL A 51 -7.04 -0.31 -21.42
C VAL A 51 -6.37 -0.21 -22.79
N PHE A 52 -5.13 -0.69 -22.92
CA PHE A 52 -4.36 -0.73 -24.17
C PHE A 52 -4.33 -2.11 -24.85
N ALA A 53 -5.26 -3.01 -24.49
CA ALA A 53 -5.37 -4.29 -25.17
C ALA A 53 -5.54 -4.11 -26.70
N GLY A 54 -4.60 -4.67 -27.46
CA GLY A 54 -4.56 -4.62 -28.92
C GLY A 54 -3.72 -3.49 -29.54
N CYS A 55 -3.05 -2.66 -28.72
CA CYS A 55 -2.02 -1.73 -29.19
C CYS A 55 -0.66 -2.46 -29.31
N ASP A 56 0.15 -2.05 -30.29
CA ASP A 56 1.50 -2.59 -30.52
C ASP A 56 2.53 -1.90 -29.62
N GLN A 57 2.30 -0.61 -29.33
CA GLN A 57 3.18 0.22 -28.51
C GLN A 57 2.35 1.15 -27.61
N VAL A 58 2.85 1.40 -26.41
CA VAL A 58 2.31 2.38 -25.46
C VAL A 58 3.44 3.31 -25.06
N GLU A 59 3.24 4.60 -25.30
CA GLU A 59 4.12 5.68 -24.85
C GLU A 59 3.43 6.43 -23.71
N SER A 60 4.20 7.11 -22.86
CA SER A 60 3.65 8.03 -21.86
C SER A 60 4.34 9.37 -21.89
N GLU A 61 3.59 10.40 -21.50
CA GLU A 61 4.06 11.75 -21.29
C GLU A 61 3.30 12.40 -20.13
N ILE A 62 3.82 13.51 -19.62
CA ILE A 62 3.18 14.23 -18.53
C ILE A 62 2.87 15.65 -18.97
N LEU A 63 1.61 16.05 -18.76
CA LEU A 63 1.13 17.41 -18.95
C LEU A 63 1.13 18.13 -17.62
N ALA A 64 2.08 19.07 -17.44
CA ALA A 64 2.08 20.00 -16.33
C ALA A 64 1.35 21.29 -16.76
N LEU A 65 0.17 21.53 -16.20
CA LEU A 65 -0.63 22.72 -16.50
C LEU A 65 0.10 23.99 -16.08
N THR A 66 0.05 24.98 -16.95
CA THR A 66 0.41 26.37 -16.59
C THR A 66 -0.68 26.98 -15.71
N PRO A 67 -0.42 28.09 -15.01
CA PRO A 67 -1.47 28.83 -14.29
C PRO A 67 -2.67 29.18 -15.18
N GLU A 68 -2.43 29.54 -16.44
CA GLU A 68 -3.45 29.81 -17.45
C GLU A 68 -4.25 28.55 -17.80
N GLY A 69 -3.56 27.42 -17.99
CA GLY A 69 -4.20 26.11 -18.21
C GLY A 69 -5.07 25.69 -17.05
N LEU A 70 -4.56 25.85 -15.82
CA LEU A 70 -5.30 25.54 -14.61
C LEU A 70 -6.60 26.36 -14.54
N GLU A 71 -6.52 27.68 -14.74
CA GLU A 71 -7.70 28.55 -14.69
C GLU A 71 -8.70 28.26 -15.82
N TYR A 72 -8.19 27.95 -17.02
CA TYR A 72 -9.00 27.50 -18.14
C TYR A 72 -9.82 26.25 -17.79
N PHE A 73 -9.15 25.20 -17.27
CA PHE A 73 -9.84 23.96 -16.93
C PHE A 73 -10.78 24.10 -15.73
N LYS A 74 -10.41 24.90 -14.73
CA LYS A 74 -11.31 25.25 -13.60
C LYS A 74 -12.59 25.91 -14.09
N GLY A 75 -12.48 26.82 -15.07
CA GLY A 75 -13.61 27.49 -15.70
C GLY A 75 -14.54 26.53 -16.45
N ILE A 76 -14.00 25.70 -17.35
CA ILE A 76 -14.85 24.80 -18.16
C ILE A 76 -15.45 23.66 -17.32
N LEU A 77 -14.72 23.13 -16.34
CA LEU A 77 -15.18 22.04 -15.48
C LEU A 77 -16.02 22.57 -14.30
N LYS A 78 -16.00 23.88 -14.05
CA LYS A 78 -16.62 24.55 -12.89
C LYS A 78 -16.17 23.92 -11.57
N ARG A 79 -14.85 23.71 -11.44
CA ARG A 79 -14.21 23.05 -10.29
C ARG A 79 -13.02 23.87 -9.83
N PRO A 80 -12.96 24.33 -8.57
CA PRO A 80 -11.82 25.08 -8.07
C PRO A 80 -10.62 24.19 -7.69
N ASP A 81 -10.86 22.91 -7.45
CA ASP A 81 -9.91 21.88 -7.08
C ASP A 81 -9.55 21.03 -8.30
N LEU A 82 -8.34 21.21 -8.84
CA LEU A 82 -7.86 20.48 -10.00
C LEU A 82 -6.37 20.14 -9.84
N GLU A 83 -6.01 18.90 -10.18
CA GLU A 83 -4.61 18.49 -10.32
C GLU A 83 -3.89 19.40 -11.34
N ALA A 84 -2.62 19.71 -11.08
CA ALA A 84 -1.79 20.47 -12.01
C ALA A 84 -1.01 19.56 -12.98
N THR A 85 -0.92 18.25 -12.72
CA THR A 85 -0.12 17.34 -13.54
C THR A 85 -0.92 16.11 -13.92
N PHE A 86 -0.91 15.75 -15.21
CA PHE A 86 -1.63 14.60 -15.74
C PHE A 86 -0.66 13.69 -16.49
N GLU A 87 -0.66 12.41 -16.14
CA GLU A 87 0.06 11.40 -16.89
C GLU A 87 -0.85 10.85 -17.99
N VAL A 88 -0.40 10.98 -19.22
CA VAL A 88 -1.14 10.58 -20.41
C VAL A 88 -0.38 9.47 -21.10
N PHE A 89 -1.11 8.42 -21.44
CA PHE A 89 -0.63 7.26 -22.17
C PHE A 89 -1.18 7.29 -23.59
N ILE A 90 -0.35 6.95 -24.57
CA ILE A 90 -0.66 7.01 -26.00
C ILE A 90 -0.42 5.62 -26.59
N GLY A 91 -1.50 4.97 -27.03
CA GLY A 91 -1.46 3.66 -27.65
C GLY A 91 -1.42 3.75 -29.16
N LYS A 92 -0.49 3.05 -29.79
CA LYS A 92 -0.33 3.02 -31.25
C LYS A 92 -0.58 1.62 -31.80
N LYS A 93 -1.13 1.57 -33.02
CA LYS A 93 -1.25 0.36 -33.84
C LYS A 93 -0.53 0.62 -35.17
N GLY A 94 0.66 0.05 -35.31
CA GLY A 94 1.64 0.49 -36.29
C GLY A 94 1.93 2.00 -36.17
N PRO A 95 1.87 2.78 -37.27
CA PRO A 95 2.15 4.22 -37.24
C PRO A 95 0.97 5.08 -36.76
N VAL A 96 -0.21 4.48 -36.54
CA VAL A 96 -1.45 5.22 -36.24
C VAL A 96 -1.69 5.23 -34.74
N ILE A 97 -2.06 6.40 -34.22
CA ILE A 97 -2.54 6.51 -32.84
C ILE A 97 -3.92 5.87 -32.77
N ASP A 98 -4.05 4.85 -31.92
CA ASP A 98 -5.29 4.09 -31.73
C ASP A 98 -6.12 4.71 -30.59
N ARG A 99 -5.49 5.00 -29.45
CA ARG A 99 -6.18 5.46 -28.25
C ARG A 99 -5.28 6.27 -27.31
N TYR A 100 -5.93 7.03 -26.44
CA TYR A 100 -5.30 7.75 -25.34
C TYR A 100 -5.83 7.20 -24.02
N ALA A 101 -5.05 7.29 -22.95
CA ALA A 101 -5.55 7.05 -21.60
C ALA A 101 -4.94 8.02 -20.59
N ILE A 102 -5.68 8.31 -19.53
CA ILE A 102 -5.22 9.13 -18.41
C ILE A 102 -5.47 8.37 -17.11
N ILE A 103 -4.50 8.41 -16.20
CA ILE A 103 -4.69 8.03 -14.80
C ILE A 103 -4.89 9.31 -13.99
N THR A 104 -5.90 9.33 -13.12
CA THR A 104 -6.17 10.49 -12.27
C THR A 104 -6.67 10.07 -10.89
N GLU A 105 -6.60 11.01 -9.96
CA GLU A 105 -7.23 10.93 -8.66
C GLU A 105 -8.52 11.75 -8.65
N GLU A 106 -9.55 11.30 -7.96
CA GLU A 106 -10.73 12.14 -7.75
C GLU A 106 -11.28 11.93 -6.34
N MET A 107 -11.48 13.02 -5.61
CA MET A 107 -12.03 12.95 -4.25
C MET A 107 -13.41 12.29 -4.26
N GLY A 108 -13.51 11.19 -3.52
CA GLY A 108 -14.75 10.51 -3.17
C GLY A 108 -15.49 11.26 -2.07
N CYS A 109 -15.87 10.53 -1.02
CA CYS A 109 -16.47 11.10 0.18
C CYS A 109 -15.43 11.70 1.13
N PHE A 110 -14.32 11.00 1.34
CA PHE A 110 -13.26 11.35 2.29
C PHE A 110 -11.86 11.18 1.68
N HIS A 111 -11.71 10.27 0.73
CA HIS A 111 -10.42 9.93 0.15
C HIS A 111 -10.48 9.92 -1.37
N PRO A 112 -9.35 10.13 -2.06
CA PRO A 112 -9.32 10.04 -3.52
C PRO A 112 -9.65 8.62 -3.98
N ILE A 113 -10.12 8.50 -5.21
CA ILE A 113 -10.25 7.27 -5.98
C ILE A 113 -9.23 7.36 -7.11
N THR A 114 -8.33 6.37 -7.24
CA THR A 114 -7.39 6.28 -8.38
C THR A 114 -8.03 5.46 -9.46
N TRP A 115 -7.96 5.92 -10.70
CA TRP A 115 -8.54 5.20 -11.82
C TRP A 115 -8.00 5.67 -13.16
N ILE A 116 -8.17 4.81 -14.16
CA ILE A 116 -7.75 5.02 -15.53
C ILE A 116 -8.98 5.07 -16.45
N LEU A 117 -8.92 5.92 -17.46
CA LEU A 117 -9.89 5.97 -18.55
C LEU A 117 -9.16 6.03 -19.88
N SER A 118 -9.63 5.27 -20.87
CA SER A 118 -9.13 5.32 -22.24
C SER A 118 -10.20 5.81 -23.23
N THR A 119 -9.76 6.48 -24.29
CA THR A 119 -10.59 6.92 -25.40
C THR A 119 -9.97 6.55 -26.72
N ASN A 120 -10.79 6.33 -27.75
CA ASN A 120 -10.28 6.29 -29.11
C ASN A 120 -9.76 7.66 -29.57
N ALA A 121 -9.23 7.73 -30.79
CA ALA A 121 -8.70 8.96 -31.38
C ALA A 121 -9.76 10.08 -31.54
N GLU A 122 -11.06 9.75 -31.51
CA GLU A 122 -12.16 10.72 -31.58
C GLU A 122 -12.71 11.15 -30.21
N GLY A 123 -12.16 10.64 -29.10
CA GLY A 123 -12.57 11.01 -27.74
C GLY A 123 -13.80 10.28 -27.22
N LYS A 124 -14.15 9.15 -27.81
CA LYS A 124 -15.14 8.22 -27.25
C LYS A 124 -14.46 7.26 -26.29
N ILE A 125 -15.06 7.06 -25.13
CA ILE A 125 -14.55 6.16 -24.09
C ILE A 125 -14.54 4.73 -24.61
N LEU A 126 -13.39 4.05 -24.48
CA LEU A 126 -13.22 2.64 -24.82
C LEU A 126 -13.32 1.75 -23.58
N ASP A 127 -12.57 2.08 -22.53
CA ASP A 127 -12.54 1.34 -21.27
C ASP A 127 -12.23 2.28 -20.10
N ILE A 128 -12.65 1.88 -18.92
CA ILE A 128 -12.52 2.58 -17.65
C ILE A 128 -12.28 1.54 -16.55
N ALA A 129 -11.35 1.85 -15.64
CA ALA A 129 -10.99 0.95 -14.56
C ALA A 129 -10.62 1.71 -13.29
N VAL A 130 -11.28 1.35 -12.18
CA VAL A 130 -10.86 1.78 -10.84
C VAL A 130 -9.64 0.97 -10.43
N MET A 131 -8.59 1.66 -9.99
CA MET A 131 -7.31 1.06 -9.59
C MET A 131 -7.23 0.93 -8.07
N ILE A 132 -7.41 2.03 -7.34
CA ILE A 132 -7.29 2.08 -5.88
C ILE A 132 -8.51 2.82 -5.33
N TYR A 133 -9.17 2.20 -4.36
CA TYR A 133 -10.33 2.76 -3.65
C TYR A 133 -10.02 2.79 -2.16
N ARG A 134 -10.29 3.91 -1.48
CA ARG A 134 -9.77 4.20 -0.12
C ARG A 134 -10.86 4.59 0.88
N GLU A 135 -12.03 3.97 0.75
CA GLU A 135 -13.15 4.24 1.64
C GLU A 135 -13.87 2.94 2.02
N SER A 136 -14.53 2.93 3.17
CA SER A 136 -15.30 1.78 3.65
C SER A 136 -16.52 1.43 2.78
N ARG A 137 -17.07 2.40 2.05
CA ARG A 137 -18.32 2.28 1.29
C ARG A 137 -18.19 2.91 -0.08
N GLY A 138 -18.97 2.40 -1.04
CA GLY A 138 -19.05 2.94 -2.39
C GLY A 138 -18.12 2.29 -3.40
N GLN A 139 -17.31 1.31 -2.98
CA GLN A 139 -16.44 0.50 -3.83
C GLN A 139 -17.17 -0.16 -5.00
N GLU A 140 -18.50 -0.27 -4.96
CA GLU A 140 -19.35 -0.76 -6.04
C GLU A 140 -19.13 -0.03 -7.37
N VAL A 141 -18.60 1.20 -7.35
CA VAL A 141 -18.20 1.93 -8.56
C VAL A 141 -17.07 1.25 -9.33
N SER A 142 -16.31 0.34 -8.72
CA SER A 142 -15.31 -0.50 -9.41
C SER A 142 -15.93 -1.63 -10.24
N ARG A 143 -17.22 -1.95 -10.03
CA ARG A 143 -17.86 -3.10 -10.68
C ARG A 143 -18.03 -2.83 -12.17
N ARG A 144 -17.65 -3.83 -13.00
CA ARG A 144 -17.81 -3.78 -14.46
C ARG A 144 -19.20 -3.35 -14.91
N ARG A 145 -20.27 -3.81 -14.24
CA ARG A 145 -21.65 -3.44 -14.56
C ARG A 145 -21.89 -1.93 -14.52
N PHE A 146 -21.34 -1.25 -13.51
CA PHE A 146 -21.47 0.20 -13.38
C PHE A 146 -20.59 0.92 -14.40
N LEU A 147 -19.34 0.49 -14.52
CA LEU A 147 -18.33 1.08 -15.40
C LEU A 147 -18.70 1.02 -16.90
N LYS A 148 -19.38 -0.05 -17.33
CA LYS A 148 -19.89 -0.19 -18.72
C LYS A 148 -20.80 0.95 -19.18
N GLN A 149 -21.41 1.68 -18.25
CA GLN A 149 -22.28 2.81 -18.60
C GLN A 149 -21.52 3.96 -19.28
N PHE A 150 -20.19 4.01 -19.14
CA PHE A 150 -19.36 5.04 -19.74
C PHE A 150 -18.88 4.68 -21.15
N GLU A 151 -18.87 3.40 -21.52
CA GLU A 151 -18.37 2.94 -22.83
C GLU A 151 -19.12 3.63 -23.99
N GLY A 152 -18.37 4.13 -24.97
CA GLY A 152 -18.89 4.83 -26.15
C GLY A 152 -19.31 6.29 -25.94
N LYS A 153 -19.40 6.77 -24.69
CA LYS A 153 -19.70 8.19 -24.40
C LYS A 153 -18.53 9.11 -24.69
N SER A 154 -18.81 10.39 -24.84
CA SER A 154 -17.86 11.47 -25.14
C SER A 154 -18.16 12.71 -24.28
N LEU A 155 -17.35 13.76 -24.42
CA LEU A 155 -17.55 15.03 -23.68
C LEU A 155 -18.89 15.72 -24.01
N LYS A 156 -19.54 15.34 -25.11
CA LYS A 156 -20.86 15.85 -25.51
C LYS A 156 -22.01 15.22 -24.70
N ASP A 157 -21.77 14.07 -24.08
CA ASP A 157 -22.76 13.38 -23.27
C ASP A 157 -22.90 14.04 -21.89
N PRO A 158 -24.06 13.93 -21.21
CA PRO A 158 -24.28 14.58 -19.93
C PRO A 158 -23.31 14.13 -18.83
N LEU A 159 -22.88 12.86 -18.85
CA LEU A 159 -21.93 12.24 -17.92
C LEU A 159 -22.25 12.57 -16.46
N SER A 160 -23.51 12.39 -16.09
CA SER A 160 -24.02 12.81 -14.78
C SER A 160 -25.12 11.90 -14.27
N THR A 161 -25.20 11.80 -12.95
CA THR A 161 -26.22 10.99 -12.31
C THR A 161 -27.62 11.52 -12.60
N ASN A 162 -28.61 10.63 -12.68
CA ASN A 162 -30.01 10.94 -13.00
C ASN A 162 -30.25 11.51 -14.41
N LYS A 163 -29.23 11.50 -15.28
CA LYS A 163 -29.41 11.75 -16.72
C LYS A 163 -29.07 10.49 -17.48
N ASP A 164 -27.79 10.18 -17.55
CA ASP A 164 -27.26 9.15 -18.42
C ASP A 164 -26.36 8.13 -17.70
N ILE A 165 -26.16 8.32 -16.39
CA ILE A 165 -25.47 7.40 -15.48
C ILE A 165 -26.42 7.00 -14.34
N ILE A 166 -26.66 5.70 -14.21
CA ILE A 166 -27.47 5.09 -13.14
C ILE A 166 -26.66 5.12 -11.84
N LYS A 167 -27.29 5.61 -10.77
CA LYS A 167 -26.70 5.67 -9.43
C LYS A 167 -26.60 4.29 -8.79
N ILE A 168 -25.73 4.18 -7.80
CA ILE A 168 -25.65 3.04 -6.89
C ILE A 168 -26.13 3.52 -5.52
N THR A 169 -27.12 2.82 -4.96
CA THR A 169 -27.64 3.09 -3.62
C THR A 169 -26.51 3.03 -2.58
N GLY A 170 -26.40 4.06 -1.74
CA GLY A 170 -25.35 4.15 -0.73
C GLY A 170 -23.96 4.57 -1.25
N ALA A 171 -23.81 4.84 -2.55
CA ALA A 171 -22.54 5.23 -3.17
C ALA A 171 -22.68 6.50 -4.04
N THR A 172 -23.64 7.37 -3.72
CA THR A 172 -23.95 8.56 -4.53
C THR A 172 -22.72 9.46 -4.72
N THR A 173 -21.96 9.73 -3.65
CA THR A 173 -20.77 10.58 -3.71
C THR A 173 -19.68 9.95 -4.57
N SER A 174 -19.41 8.65 -4.41
CA SER A 174 -18.43 7.92 -5.22
C SER A 174 -18.82 7.90 -6.70
N VAL A 175 -20.10 7.70 -7.01
CA VAL A 175 -20.62 7.79 -8.40
C VAL A 175 -20.41 9.20 -8.96
N GLN A 176 -20.71 10.24 -8.18
CA GLN A 176 -20.48 11.63 -8.61
C GLN A 176 -18.99 11.92 -8.82
N ALA A 177 -18.10 11.40 -7.96
CA ALA A 177 -16.66 11.50 -8.16
C ALA A 177 -16.23 10.88 -9.49
N VAL A 178 -16.65 9.64 -9.78
CA VAL A 178 -16.36 9.00 -11.09
C VAL A 178 -16.88 9.85 -12.25
N CYS A 179 -18.13 10.32 -12.21
CA CYS A 179 -18.68 11.20 -13.25
C CYS A 179 -17.86 12.49 -13.45
N ARG A 180 -17.41 13.13 -12.35
CA ARG A 180 -16.59 14.35 -12.39
C ARG A 180 -15.22 14.08 -13.02
N GLY A 181 -14.53 13.03 -12.60
CA GLY A 181 -13.23 12.70 -13.18
C GLY A 181 -13.33 12.20 -14.63
N VAL A 182 -14.47 11.60 -15.06
CA VAL A 182 -14.67 11.21 -16.47
C VAL A 182 -14.67 12.47 -17.32
N LYS A 183 -15.48 13.47 -16.90
CA LYS A 183 -15.53 14.78 -17.58
C LYS A 183 -14.18 15.46 -17.60
N LYS A 184 -13.45 15.43 -16.48
CA LYS A 184 -12.08 15.95 -16.37
C LYS A 184 -11.20 15.32 -17.45
N MET A 185 -11.02 14.00 -17.44
CA MET A 185 -10.13 13.31 -18.38
C MET A 185 -10.54 13.53 -19.84
N LEU A 186 -11.84 13.48 -20.15
CA LEU A 186 -12.31 13.75 -21.51
C LEU A 186 -12.05 15.19 -21.96
N ALA A 187 -12.21 16.18 -21.08
CA ALA A 187 -11.89 17.57 -21.41
C ALA A 187 -10.40 17.76 -21.73
N PHE A 188 -9.52 17.09 -20.97
CA PHE A 188 -8.09 17.13 -21.21
C PHE A 188 -7.70 16.44 -22.53
N ILE A 189 -8.18 15.22 -22.77
CA ILE A 189 -7.94 14.51 -24.01
C ILE A 189 -8.45 15.33 -25.20
N GLN A 190 -9.65 15.90 -25.08
CA GLN A 190 -10.25 16.72 -26.12
C GLN A 190 -9.40 17.94 -26.46
N GLU A 191 -8.87 18.65 -25.45
CA GLU A 191 -8.12 19.89 -25.68
C GLU A 191 -6.71 19.61 -26.22
N PHE A 192 -6.00 18.65 -25.62
CA PHE A 192 -4.58 18.43 -25.94
C PHE A 192 -4.31 17.49 -27.11
N TYR A 193 -5.23 16.57 -27.42
CA TYR A 193 -4.98 15.51 -28.40
C TYR A 193 -5.97 15.50 -29.57
N ILE A 194 -7.21 15.94 -29.36
CA ILE A 194 -8.25 15.86 -30.40
C ILE A 194 -8.41 17.18 -31.15
N LYS A 195 -8.53 18.32 -30.45
CA LYS A 195 -8.74 19.62 -31.12
C LYS A 195 -7.54 20.09 -31.96
N LYS A 196 -6.36 19.45 -31.82
CA LYS A 196 -5.10 19.85 -32.50
C LYS A 196 -4.86 21.37 -32.45
N ASN A 197 -5.17 21.98 -31.30
CA ASN A 197 -5.24 23.43 -31.17
C ASN A 197 -3.85 24.02 -30.89
N HIS A 198 -3.54 25.20 -31.45
CA HIS A 198 -2.24 25.87 -31.28
C HIS A 198 -1.98 26.36 -29.84
N LEU A 199 -3.00 26.36 -28.98
CA LEU A 199 -2.94 26.77 -27.57
C LEU A 199 -2.38 25.68 -26.64
N SER A 200 -2.07 24.48 -27.14
CA SER A 200 -1.59 23.38 -26.28
C SER A 200 -0.34 23.74 -25.49
N GLY A 201 0.58 24.51 -26.09
CA GLY A 201 1.82 24.94 -25.44
C GLY A 201 1.62 26.05 -24.40
N THR A 202 0.55 26.85 -24.52
CA THR A 202 0.20 27.87 -23.51
C THR A 202 -0.50 27.29 -22.29
N LEU A 203 -1.24 26.19 -22.45
CA LEU A 203 -2.03 25.59 -21.37
C LEU A 203 -1.25 24.54 -20.57
N ALA A 204 -0.26 23.88 -21.17
CA ALA A 204 0.56 22.90 -20.48
C ALA A 204 1.97 22.81 -21.04
N GLN A 205 2.92 22.55 -20.14
CA GLN A 205 4.23 22.04 -20.49
C GLN A 205 4.17 20.51 -20.62
N ARG A 206 4.73 19.99 -21.72
CA ARG A 206 4.94 18.56 -21.92
C ARG A 206 6.28 18.17 -21.32
N LEU A 207 6.25 17.20 -20.43
CA LEU A 207 7.41 16.63 -19.77
C LEU A 207 7.50 15.16 -20.13
N THR A 208 8.73 14.69 -20.33
CA THR A 208 9.01 13.26 -20.46
C THR A 208 8.81 12.55 -19.11
N PRO A 209 8.46 11.25 -19.11
CA PRO A 209 8.40 10.46 -17.89
C PRO A 209 9.72 10.50 -17.10
N GLU A 210 10.87 10.54 -17.77
CA GLU A 210 12.18 10.65 -17.12
C GLU A 210 12.35 11.97 -16.36
N GLU A 211 11.98 13.11 -16.97
CA GLU A 211 12.06 14.43 -16.32
C GLU A 211 11.20 14.48 -15.06
N VAL A 212 10.01 13.88 -15.10
CA VAL A 212 9.12 13.85 -13.94
C VAL A 212 9.56 12.82 -12.91
N HIS A 213 10.05 11.66 -13.33
CA HIS A 213 10.58 10.67 -12.40
C HIS A 213 11.79 11.24 -11.63
N ALA A 214 12.71 11.93 -12.32
CA ALA A 214 13.81 12.64 -11.69
C ALA A 214 13.32 13.68 -10.67
N THR A 215 12.25 14.41 -10.99
CA THR A 215 11.64 15.41 -10.12
C THR A 215 10.86 14.80 -8.94
N ARG A 216 10.19 13.66 -9.12
CA ARG A 216 9.46 12.94 -8.07
C ARG A 216 10.40 12.20 -7.12
N ALA A 217 11.48 11.63 -7.64
CA ALA A 217 12.49 10.96 -6.84
C ALA A 217 13.15 11.90 -5.82
N THR A 218 13.27 13.19 -6.13
CA THR A 218 13.77 14.21 -5.19
C THR A 218 12.72 14.72 -4.21
N HIS A 219 11.43 14.41 -4.42
CA HIS A 219 10.30 14.93 -3.67
C HIS A 219 9.29 13.83 -3.28
N ARG A 220 9.79 12.72 -2.74
CA ARG A 220 8.96 11.67 -2.16
C ARG A 220 8.12 12.20 -1.01
N GLN A 221 6.90 11.69 -0.90
CA GLN A 221 5.97 12.02 0.17
C GLN A 221 5.77 10.83 1.08
N LEU A 222 5.57 11.11 2.37
CA LEU A 222 5.28 10.08 3.35
C LEU A 222 3.80 9.66 3.27
N PHE A 223 3.57 8.41 2.89
CA PHE A 223 2.26 7.77 2.93
C PHE A 223 2.17 6.83 4.12
N THR A 224 0.98 6.69 4.70
CA THR A 224 0.73 5.78 5.84
C THR A 224 -0.62 5.10 5.68
N THR A 225 -0.67 3.81 5.98
CA THR A 225 -1.90 3.02 6.02
C THR A 225 -1.85 1.97 7.12
N ALA A 226 -3.00 1.42 7.49
CA ALA A 226 -3.09 0.40 8.53
C ALA A 226 -4.13 -0.69 8.18
N ARG A 227 -3.93 -1.89 8.73
CA ARG A 227 -4.86 -3.02 8.67
C ARG A 227 -4.90 -3.74 10.00
N VAL A 228 -6.05 -4.28 10.36
CA VAL A 228 -6.16 -5.20 11.51
C VAL A 228 -6.03 -6.64 11.00
N ILE A 229 -5.00 -7.34 11.46
CA ILE A 229 -4.70 -8.74 11.13
C ILE A 229 -4.83 -9.56 12.41
N ASP A 230 -5.81 -10.47 12.46
CA ASP A 230 -6.12 -11.30 13.63
C ASP A 230 -6.28 -10.50 14.94
N GLY A 231 -6.98 -9.36 14.85
CA GLY A 231 -7.21 -8.46 16.00
C GLY A 231 -6.01 -7.59 16.39
N VAL A 232 -4.90 -7.67 15.64
CA VAL A 232 -3.68 -6.89 15.88
C VAL A 232 -3.50 -5.86 14.78
N LYS A 233 -3.33 -4.58 15.15
CA LYS A 233 -3.07 -3.52 14.17
C LYS A 233 -1.67 -3.64 13.58
N ALA A 234 -1.61 -3.68 12.25
CA ALA A 234 -0.42 -3.47 11.43
C ALA A 234 -0.49 -2.08 10.80
N VAL A 235 0.62 -1.35 10.81
CA VAL A 235 0.78 -0.01 10.24
C VAL A 235 1.98 -0.05 9.31
N VAL A 236 1.81 0.49 8.11
CA VAL A 236 2.87 0.62 7.12
C VAL A 236 2.96 2.10 6.74
N ALA A 237 4.17 2.66 6.84
CA ALA A 237 4.48 4.00 6.40
C ALA A 237 5.71 3.96 5.49
N ALA A 238 5.68 4.65 4.35
CA ALA A 238 6.81 4.71 3.44
C ALA A 238 6.83 6.03 2.68
N GLU A 239 8.02 6.52 2.37
CA GLU A 239 8.17 7.58 1.39
C GLU A 239 8.10 6.98 -0.03
N ALA A 240 7.17 7.49 -0.83
CA ALA A 240 6.95 7.05 -2.21
C ALA A 240 6.71 8.24 -3.13
N ASP A 241 6.82 8.00 -4.43
CA ASP A 241 6.61 9.03 -5.46
C ASP A 241 5.11 9.29 -5.69
N SER A 242 4.25 8.33 -5.34
CA SER A 242 2.79 8.42 -5.47
C SER A 242 2.04 7.36 -4.66
N GLU A 243 0.75 7.57 -4.47
CA GLU A 243 -0.18 6.57 -3.93
C GLU A 243 -0.23 5.29 -4.79
N ARG A 244 -0.07 5.42 -6.11
CA ARG A 244 -0.01 4.30 -7.08
C ARG A 244 1.15 3.36 -6.82
N GLN A 245 2.27 3.88 -6.33
CA GLN A 245 3.41 3.09 -5.91
C GLN A 245 3.20 2.51 -4.51
N PHE A 246 2.70 3.33 -3.57
CA PHE A 246 2.60 2.96 -2.16
C PHE A 246 1.55 1.88 -1.86
N PHE A 247 0.29 2.07 -2.28
CA PHE A 247 -0.81 1.20 -1.84
C PHE A 247 -0.69 -0.25 -2.35
N PRO A 248 -0.27 -0.53 -3.59
CA PRO A 248 -0.01 -1.90 -4.02
C PRO A 248 1.07 -2.60 -3.18
N LEU A 249 2.14 -1.89 -2.80
CA LEU A 249 3.19 -2.45 -1.94
C LEU A 249 2.68 -2.67 -0.51
N ALA A 250 1.91 -1.74 0.03
CA ALA A 250 1.28 -1.91 1.34
C ALA A 250 0.30 -3.09 1.36
N GLU A 251 -0.51 -3.29 0.30
CA GLU A 251 -1.36 -4.47 0.15
C GLU A 251 -0.55 -5.77 0.16
N LYS A 252 0.53 -5.83 -0.63
CA LYS A 252 1.44 -6.98 -0.68
C LYS A 252 2.06 -7.26 0.69
N ALA A 253 2.49 -6.22 1.40
CA ALA A 253 3.03 -6.32 2.75
C ALA A 253 2.03 -6.86 3.77
N PHE A 254 0.78 -6.36 3.77
CA PHE A 254 -0.25 -6.89 4.67
C PHE A 254 -0.58 -8.35 4.37
N ARG A 255 -0.73 -8.71 3.09
CA ARG A 255 -0.96 -10.10 2.68
C ARG A 255 0.19 -11.01 3.06
N GLU A 256 1.43 -10.52 3.02
CA GLU A 256 2.59 -11.29 3.42
C GLU A 256 2.62 -11.55 4.93
N ILE A 257 2.25 -10.56 5.73
CA ILE A 257 2.05 -10.74 7.19
C ILE A 257 0.96 -11.78 7.45
N GLU A 258 -0.19 -11.69 6.77
CA GLU A 258 -1.30 -12.66 6.89
C GLU A 258 -0.86 -14.09 6.47
N ARG A 259 -0.09 -14.21 5.37
CA ARG A 259 0.44 -15.48 4.88
C ARG A 259 1.34 -16.13 5.92
N ILE A 260 2.27 -15.38 6.48
CA ILE A 260 3.24 -15.84 7.49
C ILE A 260 2.51 -16.25 8.77
N GLU A 261 1.62 -15.41 9.31
CA GLU A 261 0.81 -15.73 10.49
C GLU A 261 0.04 -17.04 10.31
N ARG A 262 -0.61 -17.22 9.15
CA ARG A 262 -1.35 -18.45 8.82
C ARG A 262 -0.44 -19.67 8.69
N LEU A 263 0.69 -19.53 8.00
CA LEU A 263 1.68 -20.60 7.81
C LEU A 263 2.20 -21.10 9.16
N PHE A 264 2.74 -20.19 9.97
CA PHE A 264 3.32 -20.55 11.27
C PHE A 264 2.25 -21.11 12.22
N ARG A 265 1.05 -20.55 12.26
CA ARG A 265 -0.04 -21.10 13.08
C ARG A 265 -0.33 -22.56 12.75
N LYS A 266 -0.45 -22.87 11.45
CA LYS A 266 -0.72 -24.23 10.97
C LYS A 266 0.43 -25.18 11.32
N GLU A 267 1.65 -24.83 10.94
CA GLU A 267 2.84 -25.68 11.09
C GLU A 267 3.19 -25.91 12.57
N LEU A 268 3.14 -24.88 13.41
CA LEU A 268 3.43 -25.02 14.84
C LEU A 268 2.37 -25.84 15.57
N GLN A 269 1.10 -25.74 15.17
CA GLN A 269 0.05 -26.61 15.72
C GLN A 269 0.33 -28.07 15.38
N ALA A 270 0.74 -28.38 14.15
CA ALA A 270 1.09 -29.73 13.73
C ALA A 270 2.32 -30.25 14.48
N LEU A 271 3.39 -29.46 14.54
CA LEU A 271 4.62 -29.77 15.28
C LEU A 271 4.34 -30.06 16.76
N ASN A 272 3.55 -29.21 17.43
CA ASN A 272 3.19 -29.40 18.83
C ASN A 272 2.40 -30.68 19.11
N ARG A 273 1.59 -31.17 18.16
CA ARG A 273 0.85 -32.45 18.30
C ARG A 273 1.74 -33.69 18.18
N LYS A 274 2.93 -33.54 17.57
CA LYS A 274 3.91 -34.61 17.33
C LYS A 274 4.98 -34.71 18.43
N ALA A 275 4.96 -33.84 19.43
CA ALA A 275 5.91 -33.83 20.53
C ALA A 275 6.11 -35.21 21.18
N GLY A 276 7.38 -35.64 21.27
CA GLY A 276 7.80 -36.95 21.80
C GLY A 276 7.21 -38.17 21.10
N LYS A 277 6.68 -38.03 19.87
CA LYS A 277 6.16 -39.15 19.08
C LYS A 277 7.05 -39.43 17.88
N THR A 278 7.11 -38.46 16.96
CA THR A 278 7.86 -38.61 15.72
C THR A 278 8.47 -37.27 15.34
N ALA A 279 9.49 -37.35 14.49
CA ALA A 279 10.01 -36.20 13.79
C ALA A 279 8.94 -35.62 12.83
N PHE A 280 8.96 -34.30 12.63
CA PHE A 280 8.00 -33.56 11.83
C PHE A 280 8.72 -32.77 10.72
N PRO A 281 8.44 -33.05 9.44
CA PRO A 281 8.95 -32.26 8.33
C PRO A 281 8.25 -30.90 8.32
N CYS A 282 9.03 -29.82 8.37
CA CYS A 282 8.51 -28.47 8.41
C CYS A 282 8.55 -27.82 7.03
N ASP A 283 7.66 -26.86 6.82
CA ASP A 283 7.90 -25.84 5.79
C ASP A 283 9.30 -25.20 5.96
N LYS A 284 9.94 -24.86 4.84
CA LYS A 284 11.30 -24.30 4.82
C LYS A 284 11.41 -23.05 5.70
N GLU A 285 10.46 -22.12 5.64
CA GLU A 285 10.52 -20.88 6.42
C GLU A 285 10.40 -21.17 7.92
N VAL A 286 9.51 -22.09 8.28
CA VAL A 286 9.31 -22.50 9.68
C VAL A 286 10.54 -23.21 10.22
N PHE A 287 11.16 -24.08 9.41
CA PHE A 287 12.41 -24.75 9.77
C PHE A 287 13.53 -23.76 10.07
N GLU A 288 13.77 -22.79 9.17
CA GLU A 288 14.81 -21.78 9.33
C GLU A 288 14.59 -20.89 10.56
N VAL A 289 13.35 -20.46 10.80
CA VAL A 289 13.02 -19.67 12.00
C VAL A 289 13.20 -20.50 13.27
N MET A 290 12.74 -21.75 13.29
CA MET A 290 12.95 -22.66 14.43
C MET A 290 14.43 -22.90 14.70
N LYS A 291 15.25 -23.02 13.65
CA LYS A 291 16.71 -23.15 13.76
C LYS A 291 17.34 -21.93 14.40
N ARG A 292 16.95 -20.73 13.98
CA ARG A 292 17.38 -19.48 14.64
C ARG A 292 16.92 -19.41 16.08
N CYS A 293 15.68 -19.80 16.39
CA CYS A 293 15.19 -19.83 17.76
C CYS A 293 16.01 -20.76 18.67
N TYR A 294 16.37 -21.94 18.17
CA TYR A 294 17.27 -22.85 18.88
C TYR A 294 18.63 -22.20 19.13
N GLN A 295 19.23 -21.57 18.11
CA GLN A 295 20.51 -20.86 18.23
C GLN A 295 20.44 -19.75 19.27
N TYR A 296 19.37 -18.95 19.29
CA TYR A 296 19.17 -17.93 20.33
C TYR A 296 19.02 -18.55 21.72
N GLY A 297 18.35 -19.70 21.85
CA GLY A 297 18.29 -20.44 23.10
C GLY A 297 19.67 -20.90 23.60
N VAL A 298 20.54 -21.33 22.69
CA VAL A 298 21.94 -21.65 23.01
C VAL A 298 22.71 -20.40 23.46
N ILE A 299 22.69 -19.33 22.66
CA ILE A 299 23.46 -18.09 22.90
C ILE A 299 23.06 -17.42 24.22
N THR A 300 21.78 -17.46 24.56
CA THR A 300 21.24 -16.84 25.77
C THR A 300 21.16 -17.80 26.96
N GLU A 301 21.71 -19.01 26.82
CA GLU A 301 21.68 -20.06 27.83
C GLU A 301 20.27 -20.37 28.37
N GLY A 302 19.26 -20.25 27.50
CA GLY A 302 17.86 -20.49 27.82
C GLY A 302 17.09 -19.28 28.35
N ALA A 303 17.70 -18.08 28.45
CA ALA A 303 16.95 -16.87 28.75
C ALA A 303 15.94 -16.52 27.65
N PHE A 304 16.27 -16.81 26.38
CA PHE A 304 15.32 -16.91 25.29
C PHE A 304 14.93 -18.38 25.08
N ASP A 305 13.66 -18.74 25.29
CA ASP A 305 13.20 -20.11 25.06
C ASP A 305 11.80 -20.11 24.43
N VAL A 306 11.69 -20.72 23.27
CA VAL A 306 10.42 -20.82 22.53
C VAL A 306 9.56 -21.99 22.99
N THR A 307 10.08 -22.87 23.85
CA THR A 307 9.36 -24.05 24.36
C THR A 307 8.47 -23.75 25.57
N VAL A 308 8.18 -22.48 25.85
CA VAL A 308 7.42 -22.00 27.02
C VAL A 308 5.92 -22.32 27.00
N SER A 309 5.37 -22.87 25.90
CA SER A 309 3.94 -23.18 25.76
C SER A 309 3.35 -23.99 26.93
N PRO A 310 3.99 -25.04 27.48
CA PRO A 310 3.43 -25.79 28.61
C PRO A 310 3.15 -24.90 29.83
N LEU A 311 3.99 -23.90 30.09
CA LEU A 311 3.77 -22.93 31.18
C LEU A 311 2.64 -21.96 30.83
N LEU A 312 2.60 -21.46 29.60
CA LEU A 312 1.54 -20.53 29.14
C LEU A 312 0.15 -21.19 29.20
N GLU A 313 0.04 -22.44 28.78
CA GLU A 313 -1.18 -23.25 28.88
C GLU A 313 -1.60 -23.45 30.34
N GLN A 314 -0.66 -23.82 31.22
CA GLN A 314 -0.97 -24.06 32.63
C GLN A 314 -1.40 -22.78 33.36
N ARG A 315 -0.81 -21.62 33.03
CA ARG A 315 -1.23 -20.31 33.56
C ARG A 315 -2.58 -19.84 32.99
N GLY A 316 -3.09 -20.48 31.94
CA GLY A 316 -4.37 -20.15 31.34
C GLY A 316 -4.33 -18.93 30.41
N ILE A 317 -3.14 -18.50 29.99
CA ILE A 317 -2.92 -17.26 29.23
C ILE A 317 -3.78 -17.25 27.95
N TYR A 318 -3.82 -18.38 27.24
CA TYR A 318 -4.60 -18.52 26.01
C TYR A 318 -6.12 -18.48 26.25
N GLN A 319 -6.60 -18.76 27.46
CA GLN A 319 -8.01 -18.66 27.83
C GLN A 319 -8.37 -17.33 28.50
N GLY A 320 -7.46 -16.34 28.49
CA GLY A 320 -7.65 -15.07 29.19
C GLY A 320 -7.69 -15.21 30.71
N LYS A 321 -7.23 -16.34 31.26
CA LYS A 321 -7.14 -16.58 32.70
C LYS A 321 -5.69 -16.39 33.16
N ARG A 322 -5.49 -15.93 34.39
CA ARG A 322 -4.16 -15.87 35.03
C ARG A 322 -4.18 -16.74 36.27
N LYS A 323 -4.01 -18.04 36.07
CA LYS A 323 -3.95 -19.02 37.15
C LYS A 323 -2.52 -19.13 37.69
N GLU A 324 -2.41 -19.39 38.97
CA GLU A 324 -1.15 -19.80 39.57
C GLU A 324 -0.82 -21.25 39.21
N ILE A 325 0.48 -21.52 39.03
CA ILE A 325 0.98 -22.87 38.84
C ILE A 325 1.25 -23.44 40.23
N LYS A 326 0.65 -24.58 40.57
CA LYS A 326 0.93 -25.28 41.82
C LYS A 326 2.39 -25.74 41.83
N GLU A 327 3.09 -25.53 42.94
CA GLU A 327 4.50 -25.91 43.12
C GLU A 327 4.76 -27.38 42.76
N SER A 328 3.86 -28.28 43.16
CA SER A 328 3.94 -29.71 42.87
C SER A 328 3.92 -30.07 41.38
N LYS A 329 3.49 -29.17 40.50
CA LYS A 329 3.49 -29.36 39.04
C LYS A 329 4.62 -28.62 38.34
N LEU A 330 5.25 -27.65 39.00
CA LEU A 330 6.23 -26.77 38.39
C LEU A 330 7.49 -27.53 37.96
N GLY A 331 8.04 -28.37 38.84
CA GLY A 331 9.23 -29.18 38.53
C GLY A 331 9.07 -30.05 37.27
N THR A 332 7.94 -30.75 37.14
CA THR A 332 7.66 -31.58 35.96
C THR A 332 7.45 -30.75 34.70
N LEU A 333 6.81 -29.59 34.80
CA LEU A 333 6.61 -28.69 33.65
C LEU A 333 7.93 -28.09 33.16
N LEU A 334 8.84 -27.74 34.06
CA LEU A 334 10.15 -27.18 33.70
C LEU A 334 11.01 -28.16 32.89
N GLN A 335 10.86 -29.48 33.10
CA GLN A 335 11.54 -30.48 32.27
C GLN A 335 11.09 -30.42 30.79
N ALA A 336 9.86 -29.98 30.52
CA ALA A 336 9.32 -29.82 29.18
C ALA A 336 9.72 -28.49 28.51
N VAL A 337 10.17 -27.51 29.29
CA VAL A 337 10.54 -26.15 28.85
C VAL A 337 12.05 -26.03 28.84
N SER A 338 12.64 -26.42 27.72
CA SER A 338 14.07 -26.24 27.46
C SER A 338 14.33 -26.28 25.96
N TYR A 339 15.07 -25.31 25.44
CA TYR A 339 15.55 -25.31 24.06
C TYR A 339 16.35 -26.58 23.72
N LYS A 340 16.98 -27.21 24.72
CA LYS A 340 17.73 -28.48 24.57
C LYS A 340 16.84 -29.66 24.16
N ASN A 341 15.53 -29.55 24.39
CA ASN A 341 14.54 -30.53 23.95
C ASN A 341 14.28 -30.45 22.45
N ILE A 342 14.62 -29.34 21.78
CA ILE A 342 14.48 -29.20 20.33
C ILE A 342 15.62 -29.96 19.65
N LYS A 343 15.28 -30.88 18.75
CA LYS A 343 16.24 -31.59 17.89
C LYS A 343 15.98 -31.20 16.44
N ILE A 344 17.00 -30.61 15.83
CA ILE A 344 17.00 -30.13 14.45
C ILE A 344 17.80 -31.12 13.62
N HIS A 345 17.18 -31.65 12.56
CA HIS A 345 17.82 -32.55 11.60
C HIS A 345 17.93 -31.80 10.28
N ASP A 346 19.13 -31.29 9.99
CA ASP A 346 19.39 -30.37 8.89
C ASP A 346 19.21 -31.01 7.51
N ASP A 347 19.69 -32.24 7.33
CA ASP A 347 19.65 -32.94 6.04
C ASP A 347 18.21 -33.17 5.56
N ASP A 348 17.33 -33.57 6.49
CA ASP A 348 15.94 -33.90 6.20
C ASP A 348 14.97 -32.71 6.37
N LYS A 349 15.45 -31.58 6.93
CA LYS A 349 14.64 -30.40 7.32
C LYS A 349 13.49 -30.75 8.26
N VAL A 350 13.82 -31.55 9.26
CA VAL A 350 12.85 -32.13 10.19
C VAL A 350 13.15 -31.67 11.61
N ILE A 351 12.09 -31.41 12.39
CA ILE A 351 12.18 -31.05 13.80
C ILE A 351 11.53 -32.14 14.66
N SER A 352 12.15 -32.47 15.78
CA SER A 352 11.58 -33.36 16.79
C SER A 352 11.80 -32.83 18.19
N PHE A 353 11.01 -33.31 19.16
CA PHE A 353 11.16 -32.95 20.57
C PHE A 353 11.56 -34.17 21.39
N ALA A 354 12.62 -34.03 22.18
CA ALA A 354 13.11 -35.09 23.07
C ALA A 354 12.13 -35.38 24.22
N HIS A 355 11.36 -34.37 24.65
CA HIS A 355 10.37 -34.51 25.72
C HIS A 355 8.94 -34.44 25.18
N LYS A 356 8.10 -35.40 25.58
CA LYS A 356 6.72 -35.60 25.07
C LYS A 356 5.73 -34.47 25.37
N GLN A 357 6.06 -33.60 26.33
CA GLN A 357 5.24 -32.44 26.68
C GLN A 357 5.81 -31.13 26.14
N THR A 358 6.97 -31.13 25.48
CA THR A 358 7.55 -29.92 24.89
C THR A 358 6.62 -29.41 23.79
N LYS A 359 6.32 -28.13 23.86
CA LYS A 359 5.51 -27.41 22.86
C LYS A 359 6.11 -26.04 22.66
N VAL A 360 6.09 -25.55 21.43
CA VAL A 360 6.65 -24.25 21.06
C VAL A 360 5.58 -23.17 20.92
N HIS A 361 5.95 -21.94 21.28
CA HIS A 361 5.20 -20.72 21.08
C HIS A 361 6.12 -19.68 20.43
N LEU A 362 5.81 -19.30 19.20
CA LEU A 362 6.60 -18.35 18.44
C LEU A 362 5.88 -17.03 18.18
N GLY A 363 4.77 -16.71 18.87
CA GLY A 363 3.95 -15.53 18.58
C GLY A 363 4.77 -14.23 18.38
N PRO A 364 5.60 -13.82 19.35
CA PRO A 364 6.47 -12.65 19.20
C PRO A 364 7.50 -12.78 18.06
N VAL A 365 8.09 -13.97 17.88
CA VAL A 365 9.10 -14.21 16.83
C VAL A 365 8.49 -14.11 15.43
N VAL A 366 7.30 -14.70 15.24
CA VAL A 366 6.55 -14.70 13.99
C VAL A 366 6.19 -13.29 13.58
N LYS A 367 5.79 -12.42 14.53
CA LYS A 367 5.53 -11.00 14.23
C LYS A 367 6.77 -10.29 13.72
N GLY A 368 7.91 -10.47 14.39
CA GLY A 368 9.19 -9.91 13.92
C GLY A 368 9.55 -10.40 12.52
N TYR A 369 9.49 -11.72 12.30
CA TYR A 369 9.76 -12.33 11.00
C TYR A 369 8.79 -11.86 9.90
N ALA A 370 7.50 -11.69 10.22
CA ALA A 370 6.49 -11.17 9.29
C ALA A 370 6.77 -9.71 8.88
N ILE A 371 7.14 -8.86 9.85
CA ILE A 371 7.58 -7.50 9.58
C ILE A 371 8.83 -7.52 8.68
N ASP A 372 9.78 -8.42 8.94
CA ASP A 372 11.00 -8.55 8.16
C ASP A 372 10.69 -8.83 6.68
N LYS A 373 9.82 -9.82 6.42
CA LYS A 373 9.40 -10.17 5.06
C LYS A 373 8.57 -9.10 4.37
N ALA A 374 7.70 -8.43 5.11
CA ALA A 374 6.97 -7.27 4.59
C ALA A 374 7.91 -6.13 4.19
N LEU A 375 8.97 -5.88 4.97
CA LEU A 375 9.95 -4.82 4.71
C LEU A 375 10.84 -5.13 3.50
N GLU A 376 11.17 -6.42 3.28
CA GLU A 376 11.89 -6.88 2.09
C GLU A 376 11.15 -6.50 0.79
N LEU A 377 9.81 -6.52 0.77
CA LEU A 377 9.01 -6.14 -0.41
C LEU A 377 9.23 -4.67 -0.81
N PHE A 378 9.30 -3.75 0.16
CA PHE A 378 9.58 -2.35 -0.11
C PHE A 378 11.04 -2.12 -0.52
N HIS A 379 11.97 -2.79 0.16
CA HIS A 379 13.39 -2.69 -0.19
C HIS A 379 13.64 -3.12 -1.64
N ASN A 380 13.06 -4.26 -2.04
CA ASN A 380 13.19 -4.80 -3.39
C ASN A 380 12.49 -3.93 -4.46
N SER A 381 11.54 -3.08 -4.07
CA SER A 381 10.91 -2.11 -4.96
C SER A 381 11.64 -0.75 -5.00
N GLY A 382 12.80 -0.62 -4.36
CA GLY A 382 13.56 0.63 -4.29
C GLY A 382 13.01 1.68 -3.31
N LEU A 383 12.02 1.32 -2.49
CA LEU A 383 11.51 2.17 -1.42
C LEU A 383 12.23 1.85 -0.12
N THR A 384 13.12 2.75 0.29
CA THR A 384 14.05 2.50 1.40
C THR A 384 13.80 3.33 2.64
N ASN A 385 12.88 4.29 2.62
CA ASN A 385 12.49 5.10 3.77
C ASN A 385 11.15 4.57 4.25
N VAL A 386 11.18 3.50 5.04
CA VAL A 386 9.99 2.69 5.37
C VAL A 386 9.96 2.40 6.86
N CYS A 387 8.77 2.40 7.45
CA CYS A 387 8.50 1.98 8.81
C CYS A 387 7.28 1.06 8.83
N ILE A 388 7.45 -0.15 9.37
CA ILE A 388 6.36 -1.10 9.58
C ILE A 388 6.24 -1.37 11.08
N ASN A 389 5.03 -1.24 11.61
CA ASN A 389 4.68 -1.63 12.97
C ASN A 389 3.62 -2.73 12.93
N TYR A 390 3.81 -3.82 13.68
CA TYR A 390 2.79 -4.84 13.84
C TYR A 390 2.72 -5.29 15.31
N GLY A 391 1.59 -4.98 15.96
CA GLY A 391 1.36 -5.37 17.35
C GLY A 391 2.38 -4.84 18.36
N GLY A 392 2.89 -3.63 18.13
CA GLY A 392 3.87 -2.98 18.99
C GLY A 392 5.32 -3.25 18.63
N MET A 393 5.59 -4.21 17.73
CA MET A 393 6.92 -4.40 17.15
C MET A 393 7.10 -3.51 15.94
N SER A 394 8.24 -2.83 15.84
CA SER A 394 8.55 -1.95 14.72
C SER A 394 9.85 -2.35 14.03
N ARG A 395 9.90 -2.21 12.71
CA ARG A 395 11.14 -2.23 11.94
C ARG A 395 11.14 -1.10 10.92
N MET A 396 12.32 -0.52 10.71
CA MET A 396 12.50 0.62 9.81
C MET A 396 13.67 0.40 8.86
N LEU A 397 13.56 0.97 7.67
CA LEU A 397 14.65 1.23 6.74
C LEU A 397 14.82 2.75 6.61
N ASN A 398 16.05 3.22 6.74
CA ASN A 398 16.47 4.63 6.70
C ASN A 398 15.60 5.58 7.55
N ALA A 399 15.90 6.87 7.55
CA ALA A 399 15.05 7.89 8.16
C ALA A 399 14.18 8.56 7.09
N PRO A 400 13.01 9.13 7.43
CA PRO A 400 12.27 9.96 6.47
C PRO A 400 13.14 11.12 5.96
N SER A 401 12.94 11.53 4.71
CA SER A 401 13.62 12.66 4.08
C SER A 401 13.50 13.92 4.93
N GLY A 402 14.63 14.59 5.14
CA GLY A 402 14.72 15.77 6.00
C GLY A 402 14.59 15.50 7.50
N LYS A 403 14.54 14.24 7.95
CA LYS A 403 14.54 13.85 9.37
C LYS A 403 15.75 12.96 9.67
N ASN A 404 16.23 13.00 10.92
CA ASN A 404 17.34 12.17 11.36
C ASN A 404 16.91 10.75 11.79
N ALA A 405 15.64 10.56 12.11
CA ALA A 405 15.09 9.27 12.53
C ALA A 405 13.56 9.22 12.41
N TRP A 406 13.01 8.01 12.39
CA TRP A 406 11.60 7.76 12.64
C TRP A 406 11.26 8.08 14.10
N LYS A 407 10.13 8.75 14.33
CA LYS A 407 9.60 8.95 15.68
C LYS A 407 8.76 7.74 16.07
N VAL A 408 9.19 7.01 17.11
CA VAL A 408 8.49 5.84 17.64
C VAL A 408 8.05 6.15 19.06
N GLY A 409 6.73 6.18 19.28
CA GLY A 409 6.17 6.32 20.62
C GLY A 409 6.31 5.03 21.42
N GLY A 410 6.98 5.09 22.57
CA GLY A 410 6.98 4.02 23.56
C GLY A 410 5.89 4.24 24.62
N SER A 411 5.17 3.18 25.01
CA SER A 411 4.28 3.24 26.16
C SER A 411 5.08 3.10 27.45
N SER A 412 4.89 4.02 28.40
CA SER A 412 5.44 3.85 29.75
C SER A 412 4.69 2.72 30.46
N PRO A 413 5.36 1.67 30.98
CA PRO A 413 4.68 0.56 31.65
C PRO A 413 4.03 0.94 33.00
N HIS A 414 4.33 2.14 33.53
CA HIS A 414 3.88 2.58 34.86
C HIS A 414 2.91 3.77 34.86
N LYS A 415 2.70 4.41 33.71
CA LYS A 415 1.72 5.46 33.53
C LYS A 415 0.93 5.13 32.28
N GLY A 416 -0.39 5.04 32.37
CA GLY A 416 -1.28 4.87 31.21
C GLY A 416 -1.26 6.04 30.21
N GLU A 417 -0.14 6.76 30.10
CA GLU A 417 0.11 7.85 29.18
C GLU A 417 0.83 7.29 27.95
N PHE A 418 0.11 7.30 26.82
CA PHE A 418 0.68 7.08 25.49
C PHE A 418 1.52 8.31 25.09
N TYR A 419 2.83 8.14 24.91
CA TYR A 419 3.62 9.15 24.22
C TYR A 419 3.31 9.07 22.72
N ARG A 420 2.51 10.04 22.26
CA ARG A 420 2.16 10.45 20.88
C ARG A 420 2.22 9.36 19.78
N ARG A 421 1.02 9.06 19.24
CA ARG A 421 0.80 8.38 17.95
C ARG A 421 1.65 9.03 16.84
N PHE A 422 2.12 8.19 15.92
CA PHE A 422 2.80 8.57 14.69
C PHE A 422 2.18 9.83 14.06
N SER A 423 3.01 10.86 13.87
CA SER A 423 2.67 12.08 13.14
C SER A 423 3.68 12.39 12.05
#